data_AF-A0A1B0GR69-F1
#
_entry.id   AF-A0A1B0GR69-F1
#
_cell.length_a   1.000
_cell.length_b   1.000
_cell.length_c   1.000
_cell.angle_alpha   90.00
_cell.angle_beta   90.00
_cell.angle_gamma   90.00
#
_symmetry.space_group_name_H-M   'P 1'
#
loop_
_entity.id
_entity.type
_entity.pdbx_description
1 polymer ?
#
loop_
_entity_poly.entity_id
_entity_poly.type
_entity_poly.pdbx_seq_one_letter_code
_entity_poly.pdbx_strand_id
1 'polypeptide(L)'
;MTQFLPPNLLALFAPRDPIPYLPPLEKLPHEKHHNQPYCGIAPYIREFEDPRDAPPPTRAETREERMERKRREKIERRQQEVETELKMWDPHNDPNAQGDAFKTLFVAR
;
A
#
# COMPACT_ATOMS: atom_id res chain seq x y z
N MET A 1 -15.82 26.61 11.19
CA MET A 1 -17.21 26.08 11.17
C MET A 1 -17.97 26.26 12.49
N THR A 2 -17.38 26.76 13.59
CA THR A 2 -18.06 26.94 14.90
C THR A 2 -18.48 28.38 15.20
N GLN A 3 -18.28 29.31 14.26
CA GLN A 3 -18.47 30.76 14.41
C GLN A 3 -19.93 31.20 14.65
N PHE A 4 -20.92 30.44 14.16
CA PHE A 4 -22.34 30.83 14.21
C PHE A 4 -23.16 30.01 15.21
N LEU A 5 -22.50 29.42 16.21
CA LEU A 5 -23.17 28.68 17.27
C LEU A 5 -23.81 29.63 18.30
N PRO A 6 -24.91 29.21 18.96
CA PRO A 6 -25.48 29.97 20.06
C PRO A 6 -24.47 30.13 21.21
N PRO A 7 -24.58 31.19 22.03
CA PRO A 7 -23.54 31.62 22.96
C PRO A 7 -23.15 30.57 24.00
N ASN A 8 -24.10 29.72 24.41
CA ASN A 8 -23.87 28.59 25.32
C ASN A 8 -22.92 27.52 24.72
N LEU A 9 -23.02 27.27 23.42
CA LEU A 9 -22.14 26.34 22.71
C LEU A 9 -20.84 27.01 22.29
N LEU A 10 -20.88 28.29 21.92
CA LEU A 10 -19.69 29.08 21.57
C LEU A 10 -18.66 29.11 22.73
N ALA A 11 -19.14 29.21 23.97
CA ALA A 11 -18.30 29.24 25.17
C ALA A 11 -17.45 27.97 25.36
N LEU A 12 -17.90 26.81 24.85
CA LEU A 12 -17.15 25.56 24.90
C LEU A 12 -15.91 25.57 23.98
N PHE A 13 -15.88 26.49 23.02
CA PHE A 13 -14.76 26.69 22.10
C PHE A 13 -13.89 27.89 22.48
N ALA A 14 -13.98 28.36 23.73
CA ALA A 14 -13.06 29.38 24.23
C ALA A 14 -11.61 28.85 24.15
N PRO A 15 -10.70 29.57 23.47
CA PRO A 15 -9.31 29.16 23.41
C PRO A 15 -8.70 29.21 24.81
N ARG A 16 -7.65 28.42 25.01
CA ARG A 16 -6.79 28.56 26.20
C ARG A 16 -6.03 29.88 26.13
N ASP A 17 -5.49 30.29 27.27
CA ASP A 17 -4.50 31.36 27.32
C ASP A 17 -3.35 31.08 26.34
N PRO A 18 -2.78 32.12 25.70
CA PRO A 18 -1.68 31.96 24.78
C PRO A 18 -0.48 31.32 25.48
N ILE A 19 0.22 30.43 24.78
CA ILE A 19 1.41 29.78 25.31
C ILE A 19 2.50 30.82 25.61
N PRO A 20 3.18 30.75 26.77
CA PRO A 20 4.33 31.59 27.05
C PRO A 20 5.43 31.35 26.01
N TYR A 21 6.06 32.43 25.54
CA TYR A 21 7.19 32.33 24.63
C TYR A 21 8.40 31.71 25.34
N LEU A 22 9.02 30.74 24.68
CA LEU A 22 10.34 30.23 25.01
C LEU A 22 11.24 30.32 23.77
N PRO A 23 12.53 30.62 23.93
CA PRO A 23 13.45 30.63 22.80
C PRO A 23 13.51 29.24 22.14
N PRO A 24 13.67 29.16 20.81
CA PRO A 24 13.86 27.89 20.11
C PRO A 24 15.05 27.10 20.68
N LEU A 25 14.88 25.79 20.86
CA LEU A 25 15.94 24.90 21.37
C LEU A 25 17.04 24.65 20.35
N GLU A 26 16.66 24.56 19.07
CA GLU A 26 17.60 24.30 17.97
C GLU A 26 17.95 25.59 17.23
N LYS A 27 19.16 25.60 16.66
CA LYS A 27 19.58 26.63 15.71
C LYS A 27 18.69 26.63 14.46
N LEU A 28 18.56 27.78 13.80
CA LEU A 28 17.84 27.84 12.53
C LEU A 28 18.54 26.96 11.48
N PRO A 29 17.81 26.41 10.48
CA PRO A 29 18.39 25.51 9.48
C PRO A 29 19.65 26.05 8.77
N HIS A 30 19.75 27.36 8.54
CA HIS A 30 20.91 27.99 7.90
C HIS A 30 22.10 28.22 8.87
N GLU A 31 21.87 28.13 10.17
CA GLU A 31 22.88 28.20 11.23
C GLU A 31 23.36 26.79 11.66
N LYS A 32 22.69 25.74 11.19
CA LYS A 32 23.06 24.35 11.46
C LYS A 32 24.32 24.01 10.66
N HIS A 33 25.39 23.68 11.38
CA HIS A 33 26.62 23.17 10.78
C HIS A 33 26.51 21.65 10.61
N HIS A 34 26.57 21.16 9.38
CA HIS A 34 26.64 19.73 9.08
C HIS A 34 28.09 19.27 9.13
N ASN A 35 28.49 18.61 10.23
CA ASN A 35 29.86 18.10 10.40
C ASN A 35 30.30 17.12 9.31
N GLN A 36 29.33 16.45 8.68
CA GLN A 36 29.53 15.57 7.54
C GLN A 36 28.51 15.96 6.47
N PRO A 37 28.85 16.92 5.58
CA PRO A 37 27.98 17.25 4.46
C PRO A 37 27.98 16.11 3.45
N TYR A 38 27.03 16.15 2.52
CA TYR A 38 27.09 15.28 1.35
C TYR A 38 28.43 15.46 0.64
N CYS A 39 29.06 14.34 0.29
CA CYS A 39 30.31 14.31 -0.45
C CYS A 39 30.12 13.55 -1.78
N GLY A 40 31.00 13.82 -2.73
CA GLY A 40 30.99 13.12 -4.01
C GLY A 40 31.41 11.66 -3.86
N ILE A 41 30.91 10.81 -4.77
CA ILE A 41 31.19 9.37 -4.76
C ILE A 41 32.50 8.99 -5.48
N ALA A 42 33.20 9.95 -6.09
CA ALA A 42 34.40 9.69 -6.90
C ALA A 42 35.50 8.88 -6.18
N PRO A 43 35.79 9.11 -4.88
CA PRO A 43 36.79 8.31 -4.18
C PRO A 43 36.47 6.82 -4.12
N TYR A 44 35.17 6.46 -4.13
CA TYR A 44 34.68 5.09 -3.96
C TYR A 44 34.67 4.27 -5.27
N ILE A 45 34.94 4.89 -6.42
CA ILE A 45 34.96 4.16 -7.70
C ILE A 45 36.03 3.07 -7.71
N ARG A 46 37.12 3.25 -6.95
CA ARG A 46 38.19 2.25 -6.81
C ARG A 46 37.76 0.97 -6.07
N GLU A 47 36.65 1.03 -5.35
CA GLU A 47 36.13 -0.08 -4.54
C GLU A 47 35.21 -1.01 -5.34
N PHE A 48 34.92 -0.68 -6.61
CA PHE A 48 34.20 -1.59 -7.50
C PHE A 48 35.05 -2.83 -7.84
N GLU A 49 34.39 -3.96 -8.01
CA GLU A 49 35.01 -5.21 -8.45
C GLU A 49 35.58 -5.10 -9.87
N ASP A 50 36.65 -5.85 -10.16
CA ASP A 50 37.15 -5.98 -11.52
C ASP A 50 36.10 -6.75 -12.36
N PRO A 51 35.74 -6.27 -13.56
CA PRO A 51 34.78 -6.96 -14.43
C PRO A 51 35.14 -8.42 -14.75
N ARG A 52 36.41 -8.82 -14.58
CA ARG A 52 36.89 -10.19 -14.78
C ARG A 52 36.61 -11.11 -13.58
N ASP A 53 36.57 -10.54 -12.38
CA ASP A 53 36.33 -11.25 -11.12
C ASP A 53 34.85 -11.21 -10.70
N ALA A 54 34.07 -10.31 -11.34
CA ALA A 54 32.64 -10.18 -11.11
C ALA A 54 31.90 -11.47 -11.48
N PRO A 55 30.98 -11.97 -10.63
CA PRO A 55 30.13 -13.09 -10.99
C PRO A 55 29.29 -12.76 -12.22
N PRO A 56 28.92 -13.75 -13.04
CA PRO A 56 28.04 -13.51 -14.18
C PRO A 56 26.77 -12.80 -13.69
N PRO A 57 26.30 -11.77 -14.42
CA PRO A 57 25.17 -10.98 -13.97
C PRO A 57 24.00 -11.91 -13.72
N THR A 58 23.56 -11.97 -12.46
CA THR A 58 22.38 -12.75 -12.11
C THR A 58 21.23 -12.11 -12.84
N ARG A 59 20.61 -12.83 -13.79
CA ARG A 59 19.38 -12.38 -14.44
C ARG A 59 18.32 -12.20 -13.35
N ALA A 60 18.16 -10.97 -12.88
CA ALA A 60 17.01 -10.59 -12.07
C ALA A 60 15.77 -10.68 -12.98
N GLU A 61 14.65 -11.18 -12.43
CA GLU A 61 13.37 -11.12 -13.14
C GLU A 61 13.14 -9.69 -13.63
N THR A 62 12.92 -9.54 -14.93
CA THR A 62 12.46 -8.27 -15.48
C THR A 62 11.10 -7.93 -14.88
N ARG A 63 10.72 -6.65 -14.90
CA ARG A 63 9.41 -6.21 -14.42
C ARG A 63 8.27 -6.97 -15.11
N GLU A 64 8.43 -7.29 -16.38
CA GLU A 64 7.45 -8.03 -17.20
C GLU A 64 7.33 -9.49 -16.75
N GLU A 65 8.46 -10.19 -16.58
CA GLU A 65 8.49 -11.57 -16.07
C GLU A 65 7.86 -11.67 -14.68
N ARG A 66 8.15 -10.71 -13.79
CA ARG A 66 7.56 -10.64 -12.45
C ARG A 66 6.04 -10.44 -12.49
N MET A 67 5.56 -9.62 -13.42
CA MET A 67 4.13 -9.37 -13.61
C MET A 67 3.42 -10.61 -14.17
N GLU A 68 4.03 -11.28 -15.14
CA GLU A 68 3.49 -12.51 -15.71
C GLU A 68 3.43 -13.64 -14.67
N ARG A 69 4.48 -13.82 -13.87
CA ARG A 69 4.49 -14.79 -12.77
C ARG A 69 3.35 -14.57 -11.79
N LYS A 70 3.19 -13.34 -11.30
CA LYS A 70 2.07 -12.98 -10.40
C LYS A 70 0.71 -13.21 -11.04
N ARG A 71 0.57 -12.98 -12.35
CA ARG A 71 -0.68 -13.22 -13.09
C ARG A 71 -0.98 -14.72 -13.16
N ARG A 72 0.01 -15.56 -13.48
CA ARG A 72 -0.13 -17.01 -13.53
C ARG A 72 -0.49 -17.59 -12.15
N GLU A 73 0.24 -17.20 -11.11
CA GLU A 73 -0.03 -17.60 -9.71
C GLU A 73 -1.46 -17.21 -9.29
N LYS A 74 -1.93 -16.01 -9.67
CA LYS A 74 -3.30 -15.57 -9.37
C LYS A 74 -4.36 -16.38 -10.11
N ILE A 75 -4.11 -16.72 -11.37
CA ILE A 75 -5.03 -17.54 -12.18
C ILE A 75 -5.10 -18.95 -11.59
N GLU A 76 -3.96 -19.57 -11.29
CA GLU A 76 -3.88 -20.92 -10.72
C GLU A 76 -4.55 -20.99 -9.36
N ARG A 77 -4.30 -20.02 -8.47
CA ARG A 77 -4.98 -19.95 -7.17
C ARG A 77 -6.50 -19.85 -7.34
N ARG A 78 -6.97 -19.01 -8.27
CA ARG A 78 -8.40 -18.86 -8.52
C ARG A 78 -9.01 -20.14 -9.11
N GLN A 79 -8.28 -20.85 -9.96
CA GLN A 79 -8.72 -22.15 -10.48
C GLN A 79 -8.86 -23.17 -9.35
N GLN A 80 -7.89 -23.25 -8.44
CA GLN A 80 -7.96 -24.12 -7.26
C GLN A 80 -9.14 -23.76 -6.34
N GLU A 81 -9.35 -22.46 -6.06
CA GLU A 81 -10.50 -21.97 -5.30
C GLU A 81 -11.83 -22.42 -5.95
N VAL A 82 -12.00 -22.17 -7.25
CA VAL A 82 -13.21 -22.58 -7.99
C VAL A 82 -13.40 -24.10 -8.00
N GLU A 83 -12.34 -24.88 -8.16
CA GLU A 83 -12.43 -26.35 -8.07
C GLU A 83 -12.86 -26.83 -6.69
N THR A 84 -12.37 -26.18 -5.62
CA THR A 84 -12.79 -26.51 -4.25
C THR A 84 -14.24 -26.12 -3.98
N GLU A 85 -14.67 -24.94 -4.44
CA GLU A 85 -16.07 -24.49 -4.36
C GLU A 85 -16.99 -25.42 -5.13
N LEU A 86 -16.60 -25.83 -6.35
CA LEU A 86 -17.38 -26.75 -7.17
C LEU A 86 -17.58 -28.12 -6.50
N LYS A 87 -16.56 -28.63 -5.79
CA LYS A 87 -16.66 -29.89 -5.03
C LYS A 87 -17.63 -29.79 -3.85
N MET A 88 -17.73 -28.61 -3.23
CA MET A 88 -18.60 -28.34 -2.09
C MET A 88 -19.99 -27.84 -2.50
N TRP A 89 -20.20 -27.56 -3.79
CA TRP A 89 -21.45 -27.00 -4.31
C TRP A 89 -22.54 -28.07 -4.38
N ASP A 90 -23.59 -27.87 -3.58
CA ASP A 90 -24.81 -28.69 -3.58
C ASP A 90 -26.03 -27.85 -4.01
N PRO A 91 -26.43 -27.90 -5.30
CA PRO A 91 -27.56 -27.15 -5.81
C PRO A 91 -28.91 -27.53 -5.20
N HIS A 92 -29.05 -28.75 -4.66
CA HIS A 92 -30.34 -29.24 -4.16
C HIS A 92 -30.64 -28.73 -2.75
N ASN A 93 -29.60 -28.39 -1.99
CA ASN A 93 -29.70 -27.87 -0.63
C ASN A 93 -29.40 -26.36 -0.56
N ASP A 94 -29.42 -25.65 -1.69
CA ASP A 94 -29.21 -24.20 -1.72
C ASP A 94 -30.44 -23.47 -1.14
N PRO A 95 -30.31 -22.72 -0.02
CA PRO A 95 -31.43 -21.99 0.58
C PRO A 95 -31.99 -20.89 -0.33
N ASN A 96 -31.24 -20.46 -1.36
CA ASN A 96 -31.66 -19.45 -2.32
C ASN A 96 -32.40 -20.03 -3.53
N ALA A 97 -32.29 -21.35 -3.76
CA ALA A 97 -33.00 -22.03 -4.83
C ALA A 97 -34.44 -22.36 -4.39
N GLN A 98 -35.43 -21.75 -5.03
CA GLN A 98 -36.85 -21.96 -4.72
C GLN A 98 -37.67 -22.10 -6.02
N GLY A 99 -38.67 -22.99 -6.01
CA GLY A 99 -39.60 -23.19 -7.12
C GLY A 99 -39.23 -24.34 -8.07
N ASP A 100 -40.00 -24.47 -9.15
CA ASP A 100 -39.85 -25.53 -10.17
C ASP A 100 -38.81 -25.13 -11.22
N ALA A 101 -37.74 -25.92 -11.35
CA ALA A 101 -36.66 -25.68 -12.30
C ALA A 101 -37.14 -25.57 -13.76
N PHE A 102 -38.22 -26.26 -14.14
CA PHE A 102 -38.76 -26.18 -15.51
C PHE A 102 -39.55 -24.90 -15.81
N LYS A 103 -39.82 -24.09 -14.77
CA LYS A 103 -40.58 -22.82 -14.88
C LYS A 103 -39.72 -21.60 -14.53
N THR A 104 -38.42 -21.80 -14.31
CA THR A 104 -37.48 -20.72 -13.98
C THR A 104 -36.69 -20.33 -15.23
N LEU A 105 -36.70 -19.04 -15.58
CA LEU A 105 -35.89 -18.46 -16.65
C LEU A 105 -34.71 -17.70 -16.04
N PHE A 106 -33.49 -17.99 -16.48
CA PHE A 106 -32.31 -17.23 -16.09
C PHE A 106 -32.18 -15.98 -16.98
N VAL A 107 -32.07 -14.81 -16.34
CA VAL A 107 -31.83 -13.55 -17.02
C VAL A 107 -30.49 -13.00 -16.54
N ALA A 108 -29.54 -12.85 -17.47
CA ALA A 108 -28.25 -12.21 -17.23
C ALA A 108 -28.03 -11.08 -18.25
N ARG A 109 -27.12 -10.14 -17.93
CA ARG A 109 -26.67 -9.08 -18.85
C ARG A 109 -25.32 -9.43 -19.44
#